data_AF-A0A847T2R4-F1
#
_entry.id   AF-A0A847T2R4-F1
#
_cell.length_a   1.000
_cell.length_b   1.000
_cell.length_c   1.000
_cell.angle_alpha   90.00
_cell.angle_beta   90.00
_cell.angle_gamma   90.00
#
_symmetry.space_group_name_H-M   'P 1'
#
loop_
_entity.id
_entity.type
_entity.pdbx_description
1 polymer ?
#
loop_
_entity_poly.entity_id
_entity_poly.type
_entity_poly.pdbx_seq_one_letter_code
_entity_poly.pdbx_strand_id
1 'polypeptide(L)'
;MENESSSIFEHDFFAATAIRRRELMSTWLKIYVWLYIVWCAFTLLAALYMIIAFNVSLRIDFLSGAINLILPVMRIVSCLLIWLEKKEAILIALIVTGIILCVQGGGMIYQLTQGLSFANMGDDIRSVLFGLPFLVMLVKIKKDWETMAFSKKELESKSL
;
A
#
# COMPACT_ATOMS: atom_id res chain seq x y z
N MET A 1 -10.13 -26.35 37.19
CA MET A 1 -9.08 -26.65 36.20
C MET A 1 -9.74 -26.56 34.84
N GLU A 2 -9.15 -25.71 34.00
CA GLU A 2 -9.24 -25.55 32.54
C GLU A 2 -10.61 -25.43 31.86
N ASN A 3 -10.82 -24.22 31.36
CA ASN A 3 -11.94 -23.71 30.59
C ASN A 3 -11.58 -23.91 29.10
N GLU A 4 -11.90 -25.08 28.53
CA GLU A 4 -11.54 -25.44 27.14
C GLU A 4 -12.44 -24.81 26.05
N SER A 5 -13.37 -23.92 26.38
CA SER A 5 -14.39 -23.45 25.42
C SER A 5 -14.00 -22.22 24.57
N SER A 6 -12.81 -21.64 24.75
CA SER A 6 -12.42 -20.39 24.06
C SER A 6 -11.79 -20.58 22.67
N SER A 7 -11.39 -21.79 22.28
CA SER A 7 -10.57 -21.99 21.07
C SER A 7 -11.35 -22.18 19.75
N ILE A 8 -12.51 -22.85 19.79
CA ILE A 8 -13.30 -23.12 18.57
C ILE A 8 -13.92 -21.85 17.99
N PHE A 9 -14.47 -20.98 18.83
CA PHE A 9 -15.08 -19.73 18.39
C PHE A 9 -14.07 -18.74 17.82
N GLU A 10 -12.84 -18.68 18.35
CA GLU A 10 -11.81 -17.82 17.79
C GLU A 10 -11.42 -18.27 16.38
N HIS A 11 -11.18 -19.56 16.16
CA HIS A 11 -10.77 -20.07 14.85
C HIS A 11 -11.84 -19.88 13.78
N ASP A 12 -13.11 -20.17 14.10
CA ASP A 12 -14.24 -19.95 13.20
C ASP A 12 -14.53 -18.45 12.99
N PHE A 13 -14.31 -17.61 14.00
CA PHE A 13 -14.43 -16.16 13.86
C PHE A 13 -13.35 -15.59 12.94
N PHE A 14 -12.10 -16.02 13.08
CA PHE A 14 -11.02 -15.62 12.17
C PHE A 14 -11.23 -16.17 10.76
N ALA A 15 -11.72 -17.40 10.61
CA ALA A 15 -12.04 -18.00 9.31
C ALA A 15 -13.20 -17.27 8.61
N ALA A 16 -14.30 -17.01 9.32
CA ALA A 16 -15.45 -16.27 8.78
C ALA A 16 -15.08 -14.81 8.44
N THR A 17 -14.20 -14.19 9.24
CA THR A 17 -13.68 -12.85 8.96
C THR A 17 -12.74 -12.83 7.75
N ALA A 18 -11.91 -13.87 7.59
CA ALA A 18 -11.03 -14.03 6.43
C ALA A 18 -11.82 -14.29 5.13
N ILE A 19 -12.83 -15.18 5.18
CA ILE A 19 -13.72 -15.48 4.04
C ILE A 19 -14.45 -14.20 3.57
N ARG A 20 -14.99 -13.41 4.50
CA ARG A 20 -15.62 -12.12 4.15
C ARG A 20 -14.66 -11.10 3.55
N ARG A 21 -13.44 -10.99 4.08
CA ARG A 21 -12.42 -10.07 3.52
C ARG A 21 -12.02 -10.44 2.10
N ARG A 22 -11.97 -11.73 1.80
CA ARG A 22 -11.68 -12.27 0.48
C ARG A 22 -12.76 -11.96 -0.55
N GLU A 23 -14.03 -11.99 -0.14
CA GLU A 23 -15.18 -11.59 -0.96
C GLU A 23 -15.23 -10.08 -1.22
N LEU A 24 -14.86 -9.27 -0.22
CA LEU A 24 -14.77 -7.80 -0.32
C LEU A 24 -13.56 -7.33 -1.13
N MET A 25 -12.54 -8.16 -1.28
CA MET A 25 -11.36 -7.84 -2.07
C MET A 25 -11.68 -8.00 -3.56
N SER A 26 -12.27 -6.94 -4.12
CA SER A 26 -12.61 -6.84 -5.55
C SER A 26 -11.45 -7.31 -6.43
N THR A 27 -11.75 -8.12 -7.45
CA THR A 27 -10.76 -8.61 -8.43
C THR A 27 -9.93 -7.46 -9.03
N TRP A 28 -10.53 -6.28 -9.15
CA TRP A 28 -9.85 -5.06 -9.59
C TRP A 28 -8.72 -4.62 -8.67
N LEU A 29 -8.89 -4.73 -7.34
CA LEU A 29 -7.83 -4.41 -6.38
C LEU A 29 -6.65 -5.35 -6.55
N LYS A 30 -6.89 -6.66 -6.78
CA LYS A 30 -5.82 -7.64 -7.00
C LYS A 30 -5.01 -7.33 -8.24
N ILE A 31 -5.67 -6.94 -9.34
CA ILE A 31 -5.02 -6.50 -10.57
C ILE A 31 -4.16 -5.24 -10.32
N TYR A 32 -4.72 -4.25 -9.63
CA TYR A 32 -3.98 -3.02 -9.29
C TYR A 32 -2.76 -3.31 -8.41
N VAL A 33 -2.91 -4.14 -7.37
CA VAL A 33 -1.83 -4.55 -6.48
C VAL A 33 -0.73 -5.27 -7.26
N TRP A 34 -1.09 -6.17 -8.18
CA TRP A 34 -0.12 -6.86 -9.02
C TRP A 34 0.64 -5.92 -9.95
N LEU A 35 -0.06 -5.00 -10.64
CA LEU A 35 0.57 -3.99 -11.50
C LEU A 35 1.55 -3.13 -10.71
N TYR A 36 1.21 -2.74 -9.48
CA TYR A 36 2.10 -2.00 -8.59
C TYR A 36 3.34 -2.80 -8.19
N ILE A 37 3.19 -4.09 -7.87
CA ILE A 37 4.33 -4.95 -7.54
C ILE A 37 5.29 -5.03 -8.73
N VAL A 38 4.77 -5.29 -9.93
CA VAL A 38 5.58 -5.40 -11.15
C VAL A 38 6.29 -4.07 -11.43
N TRP A 39 5.56 -2.96 -11.39
CA TRP A 39 6.12 -1.62 -11.59
C TRP A 39 7.24 -1.32 -10.58
N CYS A 40 6.99 -1.53 -9.28
CA CYS A 40 7.97 -1.27 -8.24
C CYS A 40 9.20 -2.18 -8.34
N ALA A 41 9.02 -3.43 -8.80
CA ALA A 41 10.13 -4.33 -9.06
C ALA A 41 11.02 -3.80 -10.20
N PHE A 42 10.43 -3.31 -11.29
CA PHE A 42 11.18 -2.66 -12.37
C PHE A 42 11.91 -1.40 -11.90
N THR A 43 11.28 -0.54 -11.10
CA THR A 43 11.95 0.66 -10.57
C THR A 43 13.12 0.29 -9.65
N LEU A 44 12.97 -0.77 -8.84
CA LEU A 44 14.02 -1.24 -7.96
C LEU A 44 15.21 -1.81 -8.75
N LEU A 45 14.93 -2.64 -9.77
CA LEU A 45 15.95 -3.18 -10.66
C LEU A 45 16.68 -2.09 -11.44
N ALA A 46 15.97 -1.08 -11.93
CA ALA A 46 16.57 0.08 -12.59
C ALA A 46 17.48 0.87 -11.64
N ALA A 47 17.03 1.13 -10.40
CA ALA A 47 17.84 1.80 -9.40
C ALA A 47 19.11 1.01 -9.06
N LEU A 48 19.00 -0.31 -8.86
CA LEU A 48 20.15 -1.19 -8.61
C LEU A 48 21.12 -1.23 -9.81
N TYR A 49 20.59 -1.31 -11.04
CA TYR A 49 21.39 -1.26 -12.25
C TYR A 49 22.18 0.06 -12.34
N MET A 50 21.54 1.20 -12.04
CA MET A 50 22.21 2.50 -12.07
C MET A 50 23.36 2.58 -11.05
N ILE A 51 23.17 2.04 -9.84
CA ILE A 51 24.22 2.00 -8.80
C ILE A 51 25.40 1.14 -9.27
N ILE A 52 25.14 -0.04 -9.83
CA ILE A 52 26.18 -0.99 -10.25
C ILE A 52 26.90 -0.50 -11.52
N ALA A 53 26.16 -0.08 -12.54
CA ALA A 53 26.70 0.22 -13.86
C ALA A 53 27.45 1.56 -13.90
N PHE A 54 26.96 2.57 -13.19
CA PHE A 54 27.54 3.92 -13.24
C PHE A 54 28.40 4.26 -12.03
N ASN A 55 28.62 3.32 -11.10
CA ASN A 55 29.35 3.56 -9.85
C ASN A 55 28.90 4.85 -9.16
N VAL A 56 27.58 5.13 -9.22
CA VAL A 56 26.99 6.33 -8.61
C VAL A 56 27.35 6.26 -7.14
N SER A 57 28.29 7.12 -6.76
CA SER A 57 28.85 7.08 -5.43
C SER A 57 27.73 7.49 -4.48
N LEU A 58 27.21 6.54 -3.70
CA LEU A 58 26.24 6.77 -2.62
C LEU A 58 26.71 7.84 -1.60
N ARG A 59 27.94 8.32 -1.73
CA ARG A 59 28.55 9.39 -0.94
C ARG A 59 27.98 10.79 -1.15
N ILE A 60 27.53 11.15 -2.35
CA ILE A 60 27.14 12.56 -2.64
C ILE A 60 25.68 12.82 -2.28
N ASP A 61 24.82 11.79 -2.30
CA ASP A 61 23.42 11.94 -1.94
C ASP A 61 22.81 10.64 -1.37
N PHE A 62 23.40 10.16 -0.27
CA PHE A 62 23.00 8.91 0.40
C PHE A 62 21.50 8.87 0.71
N LEU A 63 20.94 10.00 1.14
CA LEU A 63 19.54 10.10 1.54
C LEU A 63 18.60 9.92 0.34
N SER A 64 18.87 10.61 -0.76
CA SER A 64 18.10 10.46 -2.01
C SER A 64 18.22 9.04 -2.57
N GLY A 65 19.42 8.47 -2.58
CA GLY A 65 19.63 7.08 -3.00
C GLY A 65 18.89 6.06 -2.12
N ALA A 66 18.92 6.25 -0.80
CA ALA A 66 18.22 5.38 0.14
C ALA A 66 16.70 5.47 -0.02
N ILE A 67 16.14 6.69 -0.19
CA ILE A 67 14.71 6.90 -0.41
C ILE A 67 14.26 6.18 -1.70
N ASN A 68 15.03 6.29 -2.78
CA ASN A 68 14.74 5.62 -4.05
C ASN A 68 14.75 4.09 -3.97
N LEU A 69 15.46 3.50 -3.00
CA LEU A 69 15.46 2.04 -2.76
C LEU A 69 14.37 1.62 -1.75
N ILE A 70 14.17 2.40 -0.70
CA ILE A 70 13.27 2.06 0.41
C ILE A 70 11.80 2.22 0.00
N LEU A 71 11.44 3.26 -0.76
CA LEU A 71 10.05 3.50 -1.15
C LEU A 71 9.45 2.37 -2.02
N PRO A 72 10.12 1.88 -3.08
CA PRO A 72 9.62 0.73 -3.84
C PRO A 72 9.51 -0.54 -2.99
N VAL A 73 10.47 -0.78 -2.09
CA VAL A 73 10.43 -1.95 -1.20
C VAL A 73 9.24 -1.87 -0.24
N MET A 74 9.01 -0.73 0.41
CA MET A 74 7.84 -0.54 1.28
C MET A 74 6.52 -0.72 0.52
N ARG A 75 6.47 -0.24 -0.73
CA ARG A 75 5.31 -0.42 -1.61
C ARG A 75 5.06 -1.90 -1.93
N ILE A 76 6.10 -2.64 -2.31
CA ILE A 76 6.00 -4.08 -2.59
C ILE A 76 5.54 -4.84 -1.34
N VAL A 77 6.15 -4.58 -0.18
CA VAL A 77 5.77 -5.24 1.09
C VAL A 77 4.32 -4.95 1.43
N SER A 78 3.88 -3.69 1.31
CA SER A 78 2.49 -3.31 1.51
C SER A 78 1.52 -4.03 0.57
N CYS A 79 1.85 -4.10 -0.71
CA CYS A 79 1.07 -4.80 -1.72
C CYS A 79 1.00 -6.32 -1.47
N LEU A 80 2.11 -6.92 -1.02
CA LEU A 80 2.15 -8.33 -0.62
C LEU A 80 1.32 -8.59 0.63
N LEU A 81 1.32 -7.68 1.61
CA LEU A 81 0.46 -7.80 2.79
C LEU A 81 -1.02 -7.78 2.43
N ILE A 82 -1.40 -6.96 1.44
CA ILE A 82 -2.76 -6.93 0.88
C ILE A 82 -3.08 -8.26 0.20
N TRP A 83 -2.13 -8.81 -0.58
CA TRP A 83 -2.29 -10.12 -1.23
C TRP A 83 -2.46 -11.26 -0.21
N LEU A 84 -1.73 -11.19 0.91
CA LEU A 84 -1.81 -12.16 2.01
C LEU A 84 -3.03 -11.95 2.92
N GLU A 85 -3.94 -11.05 2.55
CA GLU A 85 -5.23 -10.82 3.22
C GLU A 85 -5.10 -10.52 4.74
N LYS A 86 -3.96 -9.93 5.18
CA LYS A 86 -3.74 -9.63 6.61
C LYS A 86 -4.67 -8.51 7.09
N LYS A 87 -5.09 -8.59 8.36
CA LYS A 87 -6.03 -7.63 9.00
C LYS A 87 -5.59 -6.17 8.86
N GLU A 88 -4.31 -5.91 9.10
CA GLU A 88 -3.73 -4.56 9.06
C GLU A 88 -3.21 -4.17 7.67
N ALA A 89 -3.38 -5.01 6.66
CA ALA A 89 -2.77 -4.80 5.35
C ALA A 89 -3.29 -3.54 4.64
N ILE A 90 -4.60 -3.28 4.72
CA ILE A 90 -5.21 -2.10 4.10
C ILE A 90 -4.77 -0.83 4.80
N LEU A 91 -4.68 -0.84 6.13
CA LEU A 91 -4.21 0.30 6.91
C LEU A 91 -2.75 0.62 6.59
N ILE A 92 -1.88 -0.40 6.60
CA ILE A 92 -0.47 -0.27 6.23
C ILE A 92 -0.35 0.25 4.81
N ALA A 93 -1.14 -0.27 3.87
CA ALA A 93 -1.11 0.19 2.49
C ALA A 93 -1.58 1.63 2.31
N LEU A 94 -2.58 2.05 3.07
CA LEU A 94 -3.04 3.43 3.04
C LEU A 94 -1.96 4.38 3.56
N ILE A 95 -1.30 4.04 4.67
CA ILE A 95 -0.19 4.83 5.23
C ILE A 95 0.98 4.89 4.24
N VAL A 96 1.42 3.74 3.71
CA VAL A 96 2.54 3.67 2.75
C VAL A 96 2.22 4.45 1.47
N THR A 97 0.98 4.33 0.95
CA THR A 97 0.54 5.12 -0.22
C THR A 97 0.59 6.62 0.09
N GLY A 98 0.11 7.03 1.26
CA GLY A 98 0.13 8.42 1.69
C GLY A 98 1.55 8.98 1.78
N ILE A 99 2.47 8.24 2.40
CA ILE A 99 3.88 8.64 2.50
C ILE A 99 4.49 8.81 1.10
N ILE A 100 4.30 7.84 0.20
CA ILE A 100 4.82 7.92 -1.17
C ILE A 100 4.27 9.16 -1.89
N LEU A 101 2.96 9.43 -1.78
CA LEU A 101 2.36 10.62 -2.40
C LEU A 101 2.91 11.92 -1.81
N CYS A 102 3.15 11.99 -0.51
CA CYS A 102 3.77 13.16 0.12
C CYS A 102 5.20 13.38 -0.37
N VAL A 103 6.01 12.32 -0.46
CA VAL A 103 7.39 12.43 -0.95
C VAL A 103 7.42 12.86 -2.42
N GLN A 104 6.63 12.21 -3.28
CA GLN A 104 6.58 12.54 -4.71
C GLN A 104 6.00 13.94 -4.94
N GLY A 105 4.95 14.31 -4.20
CA GLY A 105 4.38 15.66 -4.27
C GLY A 105 5.34 16.75 -3.80
N GLY A 106 6.07 16.50 -2.70
CA GLY A 106 7.13 17.39 -2.23
C GLY A 106 8.28 17.53 -3.22
N GLY A 107 8.69 16.42 -3.84
CA GLY A 107 9.69 16.38 -4.90
C GLY A 107 9.29 17.21 -6.12
N MET A 108 8.02 17.13 -6.55
CA MET A 108 7.50 17.95 -7.64
C MET A 108 7.55 19.45 -7.31
N ILE A 109 7.09 19.83 -6.11
CA ILE A 109 7.12 21.24 -5.66
C ILE A 109 8.57 21.74 -5.62
N TYR A 110 9.49 20.94 -5.09
CA TYR A 110 10.91 21.28 -5.06
C TYR A 110 11.46 21.50 -6.48
N GLN A 111 11.23 20.58 -7.40
CA GLN A 111 11.68 20.72 -8.79
C GLN A 111 11.07 21.95 -9.49
N LEU A 112 9.80 22.26 -9.21
CA LEU A 112 9.14 23.47 -9.73
C LEU A 112 9.81 24.74 -9.20
N THR A 113 10.18 24.78 -7.91
CA THR A 113 10.92 25.91 -7.33
C THR A 113 12.33 26.08 -7.89
N GLN A 114 12.94 24.99 -8.37
CA GLN A 114 14.23 25.02 -9.08
C GLN A 114 14.10 25.40 -10.57
N GLY A 115 12.88 25.68 -11.05
CA GLY A 115 12.63 26.05 -12.46
C GLY A 115 12.81 24.89 -13.44
N LEU A 116 12.80 23.64 -12.97
CA LEU A 116 12.89 22.48 -13.84
C LEU A 116 11.62 22.30 -14.67
N SER A 117 11.79 21.83 -15.91
CA SER A 117 10.66 21.60 -16.81
C SER A 117 9.80 20.41 -16.36
N PHE A 118 8.52 20.43 -16.74
CA PHE A 118 7.60 19.30 -16.53
C PHE A 118 8.09 17.97 -17.13
N ALA A 119 8.95 18.00 -18.14
CA ALA A 119 9.52 16.80 -18.73
C ALA A 119 10.40 16.03 -17.74
N ASN A 120 11.11 16.74 -16.84
CA ASN A 120 11.96 16.13 -15.81
C ASN A 120 11.14 15.56 -14.63
N MET A 121 9.89 16.01 -14.47
CA MET A 121 8.96 15.57 -13.41
C MET A 121 8.12 14.36 -13.84
N GLY A 122 8.41 13.77 -15.00
CA GLY A 122 7.55 12.75 -15.61
C GLY A 122 7.32 11.51 -14.73
N ASP A 123 8.31 11.09 -13.94
CA ASP A 123 8.17 9.95 -13.01
C ASP A 123 7.31 10.30 -11.79
N ASP A 124 7.46 11.50 -11.23
CA ASP A 124 6.69 11.94 -10.07
C ASP A 124 5.22 12.18 -10.44
N ILE A 125 4.96 12.82 -11.58
CA ILE A 125 3.62 13.04 -12.11
C ILE A 125 2.91 11.70 -12.34
N ARG A 126 3.58 10.74 -13.00
CA ARG A 126 3.02 9.39 -13.21
C ARG A 126 2.72 8.70 -11.88
N SER A 127 3.65 8.76 -10.93
CA SER A 127 3.48 8.15 -9.61
C SER A 127 2.29 8.72 -8.85
N VAL A 128 2.07 10.04 -8.90
CA VAL A 128 0.91 10.70 -8.28
C VAL A 128 -0.37 10.33 -9.01
N LEU A 129 -0.36 10.34 -10.35
CA LEU A 129 -1.53 10.05 -11.17
C LEU A 129 -2.06 8.62 -10.95
N PHE A 130 -1.17 7.64 -10.83
CA PHE A 130 -1.55 6.26 -10.49
C PHE A 130 -1.77 6.05 -8.99
N GLY A 131 -1.12 6.84 -8.13
CA GLY A 131 -1.19 6.73 -6.67
C GLY A 131 -2.51 7.20 -6.08
N LEU A 132 -3.08 8.28 -6.63
CA LEU A 132 -4.35 8.85 -6.14
C LEU A 132 -5.56 7.90 -6.33
N PRO A 133 -5.82 7.31 -7.51
CA PRO A 133 -6.89 6.34 -7.68
C PRO A 133 -6.75 5.14 -6.74
N PHE A 134 -5.52 4.67 -6.54
CA PHE A 134 -5.23 3.57 -5.62
C PHE A 134 -5.56 3.94 -4.16
N LEU A 135 -5.20 5.14 -3.72
CA LEU A 135 -5.55 5.65 -2.40
C LEU A 135 -7.08 5.73 -2.22
N VAL A 136 -7.80 6.27 -3.20
CA VAL A 136 -9.26 6.35 -3.18
C VAL A 136 -9.88 4.95 -3.07
N MET A 137 -9.36 3.98 -3.81
CA MET A 137 -9.82 2.59 -3.74
C MET A 137 -9.59 1.98 -2.34
N LEU A 138 -8.41 2.20 -1.73
CA LEU A 138 -8.13 1.73 -0.38
C LEU A 138 -9.04 2.37 0.67
N VAL A 139 -9.32 3.68 0.56
CA VAL A 139 -10.23 4.39 1.47
C VAL A 139 -11.66 3.85 1.35
N LYS A 140 -12.14 3.60 0.12
CA LYS A 140 -13.47 2.99 -0.09
C LYS A 140 -13.55 1.62 0.57
N ILE A 141 -12.56 0.75 0.35
CA ILE A 141 -12.56 -0.59 0.95
C ILE A 141 -12.50 -0.51 2.49
N LYS A 142 -11.70 0.39 3.05
CA LYS A 142 -11.66 0.62 4.51
C LYS A 142 -13.02 1.06 5.04
N LYS A 143 -13.69 2.00 4.36
CA LYS A 143 -15.02 2.49 4.75
C LYS A 143 -16.09 1.39 4.66
N ASP A 144 -16.05 0.58 3.61
CA ASP A 144 -16.99 -0.53 3.42
C ASP A 144 -16.79 -1.61 4.50
N TRP A 145 -15.54 -1.89 4.86
CA TRP A 145 -15.20 -2.79 5.98
C TRP A 145 -15.71 -2.28 7.33
N GLU A 146 -15.53 -0.99 7.62
CA GLU A 146 -16.02 -0.37 8.86
C GLU A 146 -17.55 -0.41 8.90
N THR A 147 -18.22 -0.03 7.81
CA THR A 147 -19.69 0.03 7.73
C THR A 147 -20.33 -1.35 7.93
N MET A 148 -19.76 -2.41 7.33
CA MET A 148 -20.24 -3.78 7.56
C MET A 148 -20.00 -4.27 8.99
N ALA A 149 -18.91 -3.85 9.63
CA ALA A 149 -18.65 -4.18 11.03
C ALA A 149 -19.68 -3.52 11.97
N PHE A 150 -20.08 -2.27 11.68
CA PHE A 150 -21.11 -1.56 12.44
C PHE A 150 -22.51 -2.15 12.25
N SER A 151 -22.93 -2.42 11.00
CA SER A 151 -24.24 -3.01 10.71
C SER A 151 -24.44 -4.37 11.39
N LYS A 152 -23.37 -5.16 11.52
CA LYS A 152 -23.41 -6.45 12.21
C LYS A 152 -23.56 -6.31 13.73
N LYS A 153 -22.88 -5.35 14.36
CA LYS A 153 -23.04 -5.06 15.79
C LYS A 153 -24.45 -4.61 16.13
N GLU A 154 -25.06 -3.79 15.28
CA GLU A 154 -26.46 -3.39 15.46
C GLU A 154 -27.43 -4.57 15.36
N LEU A 155 -27.21 -5.47 14.39
CA LEU A 155 -28.00 -6.70 14.27
C LEU A 155 -27.85 -7.63 15.48
N GLU A 156 -26.62 -7.82 15.97
CA GLU A 156 -26.35 -8.64 17.16
C GLU A 156 -26.93 -8.00 18.45
N SER A 157 -26.94 -6.67 18.55
CA SER A 157 -27.55 -5.95 19.69
C SER A 157 -29.08 -5.97 19.69
N LYS A 158 -29.71 -6.18 18.53
CA LYS A 158 -31.17 -6.27 18.38
C LYS A 158 -31.70 -7.71 18.51
N SER A 159 -30.81 -8.70 18.45
CA SER A 159 -31.15 -10.12 18.63
C SER A 159 -31.00 -10.63 20.07
N LEU A 160 -30.61 -9.76 21.01
CA LEU A 160 -30.59 -9.99 22.46
C LEU A 160 -31.73 -9.22 23.12
#